data_AF-A0AA88WL27-F1
#
_entry.id   AF-A0AA88WL27-F1
#
_cell.length_a   1.000
_cell.length_b   1.000
_cell.length_c   1.000
_cell.angle_alpha   90.00
_cell.angle_beta   90.00
_cell.angle_gamma   90.00
#
_symmetry.space_group_name_H-M   'P 1'
#
loop_
_entity.id
_entity.type
_entity.pdbx_description
1 polymer ?
#
loop_
_entity_poly.entity_id
_entity_poly.type
_entity_poly.pdbx_seq_one_letter_code
_entity_poly.pdbx_strand_id
1 'polypeptide(L)'
;MRLPIIITTFLARNHDLFDTYRDRIKPKTEHVPFIRPNRRLQQFLDEEKRINLENEPLIVEKACKLLMMSKDNVVSVDKLVHVKREFWFPNDCLVNLVPKYPEYFRLVGCLGYGKSFLELVSWNLEFEKFVIEKQAEEEEEEEMMGIRLRLPFYVKLPAGFVLRKETREYG
;
A
#
# COMPACT_ATOMS: atom_id res chain seq x y z
N MET A 1 -12.28 -7.40 15.28
CA MET A 1 -13.56 -8.00 14.83
C MET A 1 -13.46 -9.52 14.96
N ARG A 2 -14.28 -10.16 15.80
CA ARG A 2 -14.38 -11.63 15.87
C ARG A 2 -15.55 -12.05 14.99
N LEU A 3 -15.26 -12.67 13.86
CA LEU A 3 -16.31 -13.27 13.03
C LEU A 3 -16.84 -14.52 13.75
N PRO A 4 -18.16 -14.68 13.94
CA PRO A 4 -18.74 -15.88 14.54
C PRO A 4 -18.77 -17.02 13.51
N ILE A 5 -17.61 -17.38 12.97
CA ILE A 5 -17.49 -18.45 11.98
C ILE A 5 -16.88 -19.65 12.69
N ILE A 6 -17.60 -20.76 12.67
CA ILE A 6 -17.08 -22.05 13.14
C ILE A 6 -15.98 -22.46 12.17
N ILE A 7 -14.81 -22.83 12.68
CA ILE A 7 -13.61 -23.18 11.88
C ILE A 7 -13.93 -24.26 10.84
N THR A 8 -14.80 -25.22 11.18
CA THR A 8 -15.25 -26.27 10.25
C THR A 8 -15.96 -25.69 9.02
N THR A 9 -16.84 -24.70 9.21
CA THR A 9 -17.54 -24.00 8.12
C THR A 9 -16.58 -23.17 7.28
N PHE A 10 -15.57 -22.55 7.90
CA PHE A 10 -14.57 -21.78 7.18
C PHE A 10 -13.72 -22.67 6.26
N LEU A 11 -13.24 -23.81 6.79
CA LEU A 11 -12.48 -24.78 6.02
C LEU A 11 -13.32 -25.39 4.90
N ALA A 12 -14.60 -25.68 5.19
CA ALA A 12 -15.53 -26.19 4.20
C ALA A 12 -15.72 -25.25 2.99
N ARG A 13 -15.64 -23.94 3.23
CA ARG A 13 -15.78 -22.92 2.18
C ARG A 13 -14.48 -22.61 1.44
N ASN A 14 -13.34 -23.00 1.99
CA ASN A 14 -12.00 -22.63 1.52
C ASN A 14 -11.09 -23.86 1.36
N HIS A 15 -11.65 -24.95 0.85
CA HIS A 15 -10.90 -26.20 0.65
C HIS A 15 -9.70 -26.06 -0.29
N ASP A 16 -9.75 -25.12 -1.24
CA ASP A 16 -8.68 -24.89 -2.21
C ASP A 16 -7.53 -24.02 -1.67
N LEU A 17 -7.59 -23.61 -0.40
CA LEU A 17 -6.58 -22.75 0.23
C LEU A 17 -5.76 -23.48 1.29
N PHE A 18 -6.30 -24.53 1.90
CA PHE A 18 -5.69 -25.18 3.05
C PHE A 18 -5.67 -26.70 2.93
N ASP A 19 -4.51 -27.28 3.22
CA ASP A 19 -4.36 -28.72 3.39
C ASP A 19 -4.58 -29.08 4.86
N THR A 20 -5.37 -30.14 5.10
CA THR A 20 -5.57 -30.70 6.45
C THR A 20 -4.73 -31.96 6.59
N TYR A 21 -3.88 -32.02 7.62
CA TYR A 21 -3.05 -33.18 7.91
C TYR A 21 -3.22 -33.58 9.37
N ARG A 22 -2.87 -34.83 9.70
CA ARG A 22 -2.95 -35.36 11.07
C ARG A 22 -1.54 -35.43 11.64
N ASP A 23 -1.34 -34.81 12.78
CA ASP A 23 -0.05 -34.81 13.47
C ASP A 23 -0.27 -34.81 14.98
N ARG A 24 0.79 -35.06 15.75
CA ARG A 24 0.75 -35.12 17.20
C ARG A 24 1.29 -33.81 17.78
N ILE A 25 0.55 -33.22 18.72
CA ILE A 25 1.03 -32.02 19.46
C ILE A 25 2.22 -32.39 20.36
N LYS A 26 2.19 -33.60 20.95
CA LYS A 26 3.27 -34.19 21.75
C LYS A 26 3.55 -35.62 21.28
N PRO A 27 4.76 -36.16 21.46
CA PRO A 27 5.12 -37.49 20.93
C PRO A 27 4.17 -38.63 21.35
N LYS A 28 3.57 -38.52 22.54
CA LYS A 28 2.69 -39.53 23.16
C LYS A 28 1.18 -39.22 23.08
N THR A 29 0.77 -38.14 22.42
CA THR A 29 -0.65 -37.79 22.26
C THR A 29 -1.25 -38.33 20.98
N GLU A 30 -2.57 -38.40 20.94
CA GLU A 30 -3.35 -38.74 19.75
C GLU A 30 -3.10 -37.75 18.60
N HIS A 31 -3.36 -38.22 17.39
CA HIS A 31 -3.26 -37.42 16.18
C HIS A 31 -4.43 -36.44 16.11
N VAL A 32 -4.13 -35.15 16.07
CA VAL A 32 -5.12 -34.08 15.91
C VAL A 32 -5.01 -33.48 14.50
N PRO A 33 -6.11 -32.94 13.95
CA PRO A 33 -6.08 -32.26 12.66
C PRO A 33 -5.34 -30.92 12.77
N PHE A 34 -4.31 -30.76 11.96
CA PHE A 34 -3.61 -29.51 11.70
C PHE A 34 -3.96 -28.98 10.31
N ILE A 35 -3.83 -27.66 10.17
CA ILE A 35 -4.14 -26.93 8.95
C ILE A 35 -2.86 -26.23 8.50
N ARG A 36 -2.52 -26.35 7.21
CA ARG A 36 -1.41 -25.64 6.60
C ARG A 36 -1.89 -24.95 5.30
N PRO A 37 -1.38 -23.75 4.97
CA PRO A 37 -1.57 -23.18 3.64
C PRO A 37 -1.14 -24.16 2.56
N ASN A 38 -2.00 -24.41 1.57
CA ASN A 38 -1.61 -25.29 0.49
C ASN A 38 -0.50 -24.65 -0.36
N ARG A 39 0.10 -25.46 -1.26
CA ARG A 39 1.21 -24.98 -2.11
C ARG A 39 0.86 -23.72 -2.90
N ARG A 40 -0.37 -23.62 -3.41
CA ARG A 40 -0.83 -22.47 -4.22
C ARG A 40 -0.94 -21.21 -3.37
N LEU A 41 -1.54 -21.29 -2.19
CA LEU A 41 -1.63 -20.20 -1.23
C LEU A 41 -0.24 -19.77 -0.77
N GLN A 42 0.65 -20.73 -0.51
CA GLN A 42 2.02 -20.42 -0.13
C GLN A 42 2.77 -19.66 -1.24
N GLN A 43 2.69 -20.13 -2.49
CA GLN A 43 3.26 -19.44 -3.64
C GLN A 43 2.70 -18.02 -3.82
N PHE A 44 1.38 -17.85 -3.63
CA PHE A 44 0.75 -16.55 -3.71
C PHE A 44 1.25 -15.59 -2.62
N LEU A 45 1.38 -16.07 -1.38
CA LEU A 45 1.90 -15.27 -0.26
C LEU A 45 3.38 -14.93 -0.45
N ASP A 46 4.17 -15.83 -1.02
CA ASP A 46 5.59 -15.58 -1.32
C ASP A 46 5.74 -14.56 -2.45
N GLU A 47 4.88 -14.61 -3.46
CA GLU A 47 4.81 -13.60 -4.53
C GLU A 47 4.40 -12.22 -3.99
N GLU A 48 3.36 -12.16 -3.15
CA GLU A 48 2.94 -10.92 -2.49
C GLU A 48 4.11 -10.29 -1.71
N LYS A 49 4.83 -11.10 -0.94
CA LYS A 49 6.03 -10.64 -0.21
C LYS A 49 7.11 -10.14 -1.13
N ARG A 50 7.37 -10.83 -2.24
CA ARG A 50 8.37 -10.40 -3.23
C ARG A 50 8.01 -9.04 -3.83
N ILE A 51 6.76 -8.87 -4.26
CA ILE A 51 6.26 -7.61 -4.81
C ILE A 51 6.35 -6.50 -3.76
N ASN A 52 5.97 -6.77 -2.52
CA ASN A 52 6.06 -5.79 -1.43
C ASN A 52 7.51 -5.36 -1.15
N LEU A 53 8.47 -6.30 -1.21
CA LEU A 53 9.90 -6.00 -1.04
C LEU A 53 10.44 -5.18 -2.22
N GLU A 54 10.07 -5.52 -3.45
CA GLU A 54 10.50 -4.79 -4.65
C GLU A 54 9.96 -3.35 -4.67
N ASN A 55 8.72 -3.17 -4.19
CA ASN A 55 8.05 -1.87 -4.13
C ASN A 55 8.22 -1.14 -2.79
N GLU A 56 9.00 -1.71 -1.86
CA GLU A 56 9.28 -1.12 -0.54
C GLU A 56 9.63 0.38 -0.60
N PRO A 57 10.53 0.87 -1.48
CA PRO A 57 10.84 2.30 -1.57
C PRO A 57 9.64 3.17 -1.97
N LEU A 58 8.78 2.71 -2.90
CA LEU A 58 7.58 3.44 -3.31
C LEU A 58 6.53 3.48 -2.20
N ILE A 59 6.45 2.41 -1.41
CA ILE A 59 5.57 2.32 -0.24
C ILE A 59 6.04 3.32 0.83
N VAL A 60 7.35 3.40 1.09
CA VAL A 60 7.94 4.41 1.99
C VAL A 60 7.65 5.82 1.50
N GLU A 61 7.88 6.11 0.22
CA GLU A 61 7.60 7.41 -0.37
C GLU A 61 6.13 7.82 -0.20
N LYS A 62 5.19 6.90 -0.47
CA LYS A 62 3.75 7.13 -0.26
C LYS A 62 3.41 7.37 1.20
N ALA A 63 4.01 6.62 2.12
CA ALA A 63 3.79 6.80 3.56
C ALA A 63 4.31 8.17 4.03
N CYS A 64 5.47 8.59 3.55
CA CYS A 64 6.02 9.92 3.83
C CYS A 64 5.10 11.02 3.29
N LYS A 65 4.68 10.94 2.02
CA LYS A 65 3.73 11.91 1.42
C LYS A 65 2.41 11.97 2.18
N LEU A 66 1.89 10.83 2.63
CA LEU A 66 0.68 10.79 3.46
C LEU A 66 0.88 11.53 4.78
N LEU A 67 2.00 11.30 5.46
CA LEU A 67 2.31 11.98 6.71
C LEU A 67 2.49 13.49 6.50
N MET A 68 3.16 13.92 5.44
CA MET A 68 3.34 15.34 5.09
C MET A 68 2.02 16.09 4.86
N MET A 69 1.06 15.44 4.21
CA MET A 69 -0.26 16.01 3.98
C MET A 69 -1.15 15.97 5.23
N SER A 70 -0.71 15.22 6.26
CA SER A 70 -1.43 15.11 7.52
C SER A 70 -1.09 16.25 8.46
N LYS A 71 -2.05 16.62 9.30
CA LYS A 71 -1.84 17.66 10.29
C LYS A 71 -0.69 17.27 11.23
N ASP A 72 0.22 18.21 11.46
CA ASP A 72 1.39 18.05 12.35
C ASP A 72 2.34 16.92 11.93
N ASN A 73 2.30 16.46 10.66
CA ASN A 73 3.06 15.33 10.14
C ASN A 73 2.82 14.00 10.88
N VAL A 74 1.63 13.86 11.48
CA VAL A 74 1.27 12.73 12.36
C VAL A 74 -0.06 12.11 11.94
N VAL A 75 -0.10 10.78 11.90
CA VAL A 75 -1.32 9.99 11.66
C VAL A 75 -1.54 8.99 12.78
N SER A 76 -2.78 8.90 13.27
CA SER A 76 -3.14 7.84 14.23
C SER A 76 -3.06 6.47 13.56
N VAL A 77 -2.42 5.51 14.24
CA VAL A 77 -2.30 4.12 13.80
C VAL A 77 -3.67 3.51 13.50
N ASP A 78 -4.68 3.79 14.33
CA ASP A 78 -6.05 3.33 14.09
C ASP A 78 -6.57 3.83 12.74
N LYS A 79 -6.40 5.13 12.44
CA LYS A 79 -6.82 5.69 11.14
C LYS A 79 -6.04 5.06 9.99
N LEU A 80 -4.72 4.89 10.15
CA LEU A 80 -3.87 4.28 9.13
C LEU A 80 -4.34 2.85 8.81
N VAL A 81 -4.71 2.06 9.81
CA VAL A 81 -5.22 0.69 9.62
C VAL A 81 -6.52 0.65 8.81
N HIS A 82 -7.38 1.66 8.94
CA HIS A 82 -8.62 1.76 8.16
C HIS A 82 -8.35 2.13 6.70
N VAL A 83 -7.41 3.06 6.45
CA VAL A 83 -7.11 3.56 5.10
C VAL A 83 -6.01 2.77 4.37
N LYS A 84 -5.30 1.85 5.04
CA LYS A 84 -4.14 1.15 4.47
C LYS A 84 -4.41 0.48 3.12
N ARG A 85 -5.63 -0.03 2.93
CA ARG A 85 -6.04 -0.68 1.69
C ARG A 85 -6.15 0.32 0.53
N GLU A 86 -6.57 1.56 0.80
CA GLU A 86 -6.69 2.62 -0.21
C GLU A 86 -5.32 3.11 -0.69
N PHE A 87 -4.34 3.12 0.21
CA PHE A 87 -2.95 3.51 -0.09
C PHE A 87 -2.05 2.34 -0.51
N TRP A 88 -2.59 1.12 -0.60
CA TRP A 88 -1.87 -0.13 -0.87
C TRP A 88 -0.70 -0.39 0.08
N PHE A 89 -0.85 -0.03 1.36
CA PHE A 89 0.15 -0.37 2.36
C PHE A 89 0.05 -1.85 2.75
N PRO A 90 1.21 -2.52 2.94
CA PRO A 90 1.25 -3.88 3.47
C PRO A 90 0.56 -4.00 4.83
N ASN A 91 -0.03 -5.16 5.10
CA ASN A 91 -0.75 -5.39 6.36
C ASN A 91 0.15 -5.27 7.60
N ASP A 92 1.44 -5.57 7.41
CA ASP A 92 2.53 -5.59 8.36
C ASP A 92 3.40 -4.33 8.32
N CYS A 93 2.97 -3.27 7.60
CA CYS A 93 3.71 -2.01 7.45
C CYS A 93 4.22 -1.45 8.80
N LEU A 94 3.39 -1.42 9.84
CA LEU A 94 3.79 -0.88 11.14
C LEU A 94 4.82 -1.74 11.89
N VAL A 95 4.88 -3.04 11.61
CA VAL A 95 5.74 -3.99 12.32
C VAL A 95 7.02 -4.28 11.54
N ASN A 96 6.95 -4.28 10.22
CA ASN A 96 8.07 -4.62 9.33
C ASN A 96 8.66 -3.41 8.61
N LEU A 97 7.84 -2.45 8.14
CA LEU A 97 8.33 -1.31 7.38
C LEU A 97 8.83 -0.20 8.30
N VAL A 98 8.01 0.24 9.27
CA VAL A 98 8.36 1.36 10.16
C VAL A 98 9.70 1.15 10.88
N PRO A 99 10.01 -0.03 11.46
CA PRO A 99 11.30 -0.23 12.13
C PRO A 99 12.51 -0.29 11.19
N LYS A 100 12.33 -0.55 9.89
CA LYS A 100 13.42 -0.54 8.90
C LYS A 100 13.85 0.88 8.51
N TYR A 101 12.97 1.85 8.69
CA TYR A 101 13.14 3.23 8.26
C TYR A 101 13.00 4.23 9.43
N PRO A 102 13.80 4.08 10.51
CA PRO A 102 13.73 4.94 11.69
C PRO A 102 14.10 6.41 11.42
N GLU A 103 14.82 6.68 10.32
CA GLU A 103 15.14 8.02 9.85
C GLU A 103 13.90 8.78 9.34
N TYR A 104 12.93 8.07 8.78
CA TYR A 104 11.69 8.65 8.26
C TYR A 104 10.56 8.55 9.28
N PHE A 105 10.41 7.40 9.95
CA PHE A 105 9.22 7.13 10.76
C PHE A 105 9.54 6.94 12.24
N ARG A 106 8.68 7.52 13.09
CA ARG A 106 8.68 7.27 14.53
C ARG A 106 7.29 6.89 14.98
N LEU A 107 7.20 5.77 15.69
CA LEU A 107 5.97 5.38 16.36
C LEU A 107 5.93 6.05 17.74
N VAL A 108 4.93 6.89 17.98
CA VAL A 108 4.72 7.61 19.25
C VAL A 108 3.49 7.06 19.95
N GLY A 109 3.64 6.74 21.24
CA GLY A 109 2.57 6.17 22.07
C GLY A 109 2.85 4.73 22.51
N CYS A 110 2.03 4.22 23.42
CA CYS A 110 2.18 2.87 23.96
C CYS A 110 1.35 1.87 23.14
N LEU A 111 2.02 0.94 22.47
CA LEU A 111 1.40 -0.20 21.80
C LEU A 111 0.60 -1.03 22.83
N GLY A 112 -0.72 -0.83 22.86
CA GLY A 112 -1.64 -1.63 23.68
C GLY A 112 -2.45 -0.89 24.75
N TYR A 113 -2.06 0.33 25.14
CA TYR A 113 -2.76 1.10 26.20
C TYR A 113 -2.91 2.59 25.86
N GLY A 114 -3.22 2.92 24.62
CA GLY A 114 -3.49 4.31 24.22
C GLY A 114 -3.56 4.52 22.71
N LYS A 115 -3.89 5.76 22.30
CA LYS A 115 -3.82 6.19 20.90
C LYS A 115 -2.35 6.16 20.46
N SER A 116 -2.02 5.26 19.53
CA SER A 116 -0.70 5.20 18.91
C SER A 116 -0.70 6.06 17.65
N PHE A 117 0.42 6.69 17.38
CA PHE A 117 0.61 7.60 16.27
C PHE A 117 1.87 7.27 15.50
N LEU A 118 1.82 7.45 14.20
CA LEU A 118 2.96 7.41 13.30
C LEU A 118 3.32 8.85 12.96
N GLU A 119 4.57 9.24 13.22
CA GLU A 119 5.12 10.56 12.99
C GLU A 119 6.24 10.49 11.95
N LEU A 120 6.33 11.53 11.12
CA LEU A 120 7.47 11.74 10.21
C LEU A 120 8.60 12.47 10.96
N VAL A 121 9.77 11.84 11.09
CA VAL A 121 10.93 12.36 11.85
C VAL A 121 11.75 13.35 11.03
N SER A 122 12.25 12.88 9.88
CA SER A 122 13.09 13.67 8.98
C SER A 122 12.67 13.39 7.55
N TRP A 123 12.78 14.41 6.70
CA TRP A 123 12.52 14.29 5.28
C TRP A 123 13.76 14.72 4.51
N ASN A 124 14.15 13.92 3.52
CA ASN A 124 15.17 14.31 2.56
C ASN A 124 14.50 15.06 1.40
N LEU A 125 14.88 16.33 1.21
CA LEU A 125 14.33 17.29 0.24
C LEU A 125 14.47 16.84 -1.24
N GLU A 126 15.19 15.78 -1.54
CA GLU A 126 15.32 15.24 -2.91
C GLU A 126 13.98 14.77 -3.50
N PHE A 127 13.06 14.26 -2.67
CA PHE A 127 11.75 13.83 -3.14
C PHE A 127 10.81 15.01 -3.47
N GLU A 128 11.00 16.16 -2.84
CA GLU A 128 10.27 17.40 -3.18
C GLU A 128 10.75 17.97 -4.52
N LYS A 129 12.07 17.95 -4.77
CA LYS A 129 12.63 18.44 -6.04
C LYS A 129 12.04 17.69 -7.22
N PHE A 130 11.95 16.36 -7.15
CA PHE A 130 11.43 15.58 -8.27
C PHE A 130 9.95 15.88 -8.59
N VAL A 131 9.11 16.12 -7.58
CA VAL A 131 7.69 16.45 -7.79
C VAL A 131 7.52 17.87 -8.32
N ILE A 132 8.29 18.83 -7.78
CA ILE A 132 8.26 20.23 -8.23
C ILE A 132 8.86 20.35 -9.63
N GLU A 133 9.97 19.68 -9.92
CA GLU A 133 10.66 19.67 -11.22
C GLU A 133 9.76 19.04 -12.28
N LYS A 134 9.10 17.92 -11.97
CA LYS A 134 8.11 17.32 -12.88
C LYS A 134 6.89 18.22 -13.11
N GLN A 135 6.42 18.93 -12.09
CA GLN A 135 5.32 19.89 -12.24
C GLN A 135 5.75 21.13 -13.05
N ALA A 136 6.97 21.63 -12.84
CA ALA A 136 7.53 22.73 -13.59
C ALA A 136 7.78 22.36 -15.06
N GLU A 137 8.22 21.12 -15.34
CA GLU A 137 8.38 20.61 -16.70
C GLU A 137 7.01 20.44 -17.39
N GLU A 138 6.00 19.92 -16.68
CA GLU A 138 4.61 19.86 -17.17
C GLU A 138 4.02 21.28 -17.40
N GLU A 139 4.32 22.27 -16.55
CA GLU A 139 3.88 23.66 -16.71
C GLU A 139 4.62 24.39 -17.85
N GLU A 140 5.92 24.18 -18.02
CA GLU A 140 6.70 24.69 -19.16
C GLU A 140 6.22 24.07 -20.48
N GLU A 141 5.90 22.77 -20.51
CA GLU A 141 5.28 22.10 -21.65
C GLU A 141 3.89 22.70 -21.96
N GLU A 142 3.08 23.01 -20.93
CA GLU A 142 1.78 23.68 -21.09
C GLU A 142 1.91 25.12 -21.64
N GLU A 143 2.90 25.89 -21.18
CA GLU A 143 3.19 27.25 -21.69
C GLU A 143 3.71 27.22 -23.13
N MET A 144 4.61 26.29 -23.47
CA MET A 144 5.10 26.07 -24.83
C MET A 144 4.01 25.65 -25.81
N MET A 145 3.05 24.83 -25.36
CA MET A 145 1.97 24.31 -26.20
C MET A 145 0.73 25.21 -26.23
N GLY A 146 0.61 26.19 -25.34
CA GLY A 146 -0.51 27.14 -25.26
C GLY A 146 -1.87 26.50 -24.95
N ILE A 147 -1.89 25.23 -24.50
CA ILE A 147 -3.10 24.43 -24.26
C ILE A 147 -2.93 23.69 -22.93
N ARG A 148 -3.85 23.92 -21.97
CA ARG A 148 -3.95 23.12 -20.74
C ARG A 148 -4.40 21.70 -21.03
N LEU A 149 -3.49 20.73 -21.01
CA LEU A 149 -3.76 19.31 -21.23
C LEU A 149 -3.88 18.56 -19.90
N ARG A 150 -4.92 18.85 -19.10
CA ARG A 150 -5.24 17.98 -17.95
C ARG A 150 -5.96 16.71 -18.39
N LEU A 151 -5.21 15.76 -18.94
CA LEU A 151 -5.69 14.40 -19.19
C LEU A 151 -5.32 13.51 -17.99
N PRO A 152 -6.26 12.79 -17.36
CA PRO A 152 -5.98 11.93 -16.19
C PRO A 152 -5.25 10.63 -16.55
N PHE A 153 -4.84 10.45 -17.81
CA PHE A 153 -4.08 9.32 -18.31
C PHE A 153 -3.15 9.76 -19.43
N TYR A 154 -2.01 9.09 -19.54
CA TYR A 154 -0.98 9.38 -20.52
C TYR A 154 -1.37 8.82 -21.90
N VAL A 155 -1.45 9.69 -22.91
CA VAL A 155 -1.78 9.31 -24.30
C VAL A 155 -0.55 9.41 -25.18
N LYS A 156 0.01 8.27 -25.60
CA LYS A 156 1.01 8.24 -26.70
C LYS A 156 0.28 8.26 -28.03
N LEU A 157 0.17 9.43 -28.65
CA LEU A 157 -0.27 9.51 -30.05
C LEU A 157 0.90 9.12 -30.98
N PRO A 158 0.66 8.31 -32.02
CA PRO A 158 1.66 8.04 -33.04
C PRO A 158 2.10 9.32 -33.75
N ALA A 159 3.30 9.32 -34.34
CA ALA A 159 3.80 10.47 -35.10
C ALA A 159 2.82 10.88 -36.21
N GLY A 160 2.41 12.15 -36.19
CA GLY A 160 1.51 12.74 -37.20
C GLY A 160 0.04 12.91 -36.78
N PHE A 161 -0.34 12.53 -35.55
CA PHE A 161 -1.71 12.71 -35.05
C PHE A 161 -1.80 13.90 -34.09
N VAL A 162 -2.74 14.82 -34.35
CA VAL A 162 -3.06 15.97 -33.48
C VAL A 162 -4.55 15.96 -33.19
N LEU A 163 -4.92 16.07 -31.91
CA LEU A 163 -6.33 16.22 -31.50
C LEU A 163 -6.79 17.63 -31.90
N ARG A 164 -7.62 17.72 -32.94
CA ARG A 164 -8.29 18.97 -33.31
C ARG A 164 -9.49 19.21 -32.39
N LYS A 165 -9.54 20.39 -31.78
CA LYS A 165 -10.65 20.88 -30.98
C LYS A 165 -11.76 21.38 -31.92
N GLU A 166 -12.92 20.74 -31.91
CA GLU A 166 -14.12 21.32 -32.53
C GLU A 166 -14.77 22.31 -31.56
N THR A 167 -14.83 23.58 -31.94
CA THR A 167 -15.64 24.60 -31.27
C THR A 167 -17.11 24.39 -31.66
N ARG A 168 -17.95 24.01 -30.70
CA ARG A 168 -19.41 24.10 -30.87
C ARG A 168 -19.81 25.56 -30.63
N GLU A 169 -20.18 26.25 -31.70
CA GLU A 169 -20.80 27.57 -31.62
C GLU A 169 -22.25 27.36 -31.13
N TYR A 170 -22.58 27.88 -29.95
CA TYR A 170 -23.97 28.03 -29.53
C TYR A 170 -24.44 29.39 -30.05
N GLY A 171 -25.36 29.37 -31.01
CA GLY A 171 -26.19 30.52 -31.39
C GLY A 171 -27.47 30.59 -30.58
#